data_AF-A0A818WZC3-F1
#
_entry.id   AF-A0A818WZC3-F1
#
_cell.length_a   1.000
_cell.length_b   1.000
_cell.length_c   1.000
_cell.angle_alpha   90.00
_cell.angle_beta   90.00
_cell.angle_gamma   90.00
#
_symmetry.space_group_name_H-M   'P 1'
#
loop_
_entity.id
_entity.type
_entity.pdbx_description
1 polymer ?
#
loop_
_entity_poly.entity_id
_entity_poly.type
_entity_poly.pdbx_seq_one_letter_code
_entity_poly.pdbx_strand_id
1 'polypeptide(L)'
;MVSSFFQCYPNTGSLSRSAVQEGSGGKTLLVGGFSCLILGIVIIALTPLFQTLPMACLAAIIIVNLKGLLFQIKDFFFYYRISTMEYILWIVTFATTILFDVDIGLYVGLCTTFLINTIRTQKPRFSVLGQVGDTEIYKTIKVFPLAQQYTNIKILRFDESLYACNAPFFKRKFYELIDIQLRQEPLIGYNKQELNKNQDIKYKYVILDCSPLNFIDTVGVKLLIEIYNDLKKRGILLYLSECRSDVRRTLELMNFYEKTAPGTIYVTTHHAVTAMKAKLDNDLQILNTITQI
;
A
#
# COMPACT_ATOMS: atom_id res chain seq x y z
N MET A 1 18.66 -33.41 6.15
CA MET A 1 19.92 -33.56 6.92
C MET A 1 20.34 -35.03 7.02
N VAL A 2 19.50 -35.96 7.51
CA VAL A 2 19.86 -37.39 7.51
C VAL A 2 20.16 -37.91 6.09
N SER A 3 19.39 -37.50 5.09
CA SER A 3 19.55 -37.92 3.69
C SER A 3 20.92 -37.58 3.06
N SER A 4 21.63 -36.55 3.54
CA SER A 4 22.93 -36.16 2.96
C SER A 4 24.04 -37.18 3.25
N PHE A 5 23.90 -37.98 4.32
CA PHE A 5 24.84 -39.06 4.63
C PHE A 5 24.68 -40.27 3.69
N PHE A 6 23.59 -40.33 2.92
CA PHE A 6 23.24 -41.46 2.05
C PHE A 6 23.24 -41.07 0.56
N GLN A 7 24.05 -40.08 0.17
CA GLN A 7 24.20 -39.63 -1.23
C GLN A 7 22.87 -39.21 -1.90
N CYS A 8 21.88 -38.75 -1.13
CA CYS A 8 20.62 -38.29 -1.68
C CYS A 8 20.71 -36.84 -2.15
N TYR A 9 19.99 -36.52 -3.23
CA TYR A 9 19.72 -35.13 -3.62
C TYR A 9 18.88 -34.40 -2.57
N PRO A 10 18.84 -33.05 -2.58
CA PRO A 10 17.89 -32.30 -1.79
C PRO A 10 16.44 -32.68 -2.14
N ASN A 11 15.65 -33.03 -1.14
CA ASN A 11 14.28 -33.50 -1.31
C ASN A 11 13.30 -32.40 -0.91
N THR A 12 12.20 -32.25 -1.66
CA THR A 12 11.07 -31.39 -1.30
C THR A 12 9.76 -32.16 -1.34
N GLY A 13 8.69 -31.56 -0.80
CA GLY A 13 7.35 -32.12 -0.90
C GLY A 13 6.90 -32.24 -2.36
N SER A 14 6.30 -33.37 -2.73
CA SER A 14 5.77 -33.58 -4.07
C SER A 14 4.26 -33.33 -4.09
N LEU A 15 3.84 -32.23 -4.71
CA LEU A 15 2.42 -31.87 -4.82
C LEU A 15 1.59 -32.98 -5.50
N SER A 16 2.10 -33.56 -6.58
CA SER A 16 1.43 -34.65 -7.32
C SER A 16 1.23 -35.89 -6.44
N ARG A 17 2.26 -36.34 -5.69
CA ARG A 17 2.13 -37.51 -4.80
C ARG A 17 1.20 -37.24 -3.61
N SER A 18 1.27 -36.05 -3.02
CA SER A 18 0.38 -35.65 -1.92
C SER A 18 -1.09 -35.61 -2.37
N ALA A 19 -1.37 -35.07 -3.57
CA ALA A 19 -2.72 -35.03 -4.12
C ALA A 19 -3.30 -36.43 -4.37
N VAL A 20 -2.48 -37.36 -4.88
CA VAL A 20 -2.91 -38.77 -5.05
C VAL A 20 -3.14 -39.44 -3.70
N GLN A 21 -2.28 -39.19 -2.71
CA GLN A 21 -2.43 -39.74 -1.36
C GLN A 21 -3.72 -39.25 -0.70
N GLU A 22 -4.00 -37.95 -0.78
CA GLU A 22 -5.22 -37.34 -0.26
C GLU A 22 -6.47 -37.88 -0.98
N GLY A 23 -6.44 -37.93 -2.32
CA GLY A 23 -7.52 -38.48 -3.14
C GLY A 23 -7.78 -39.96 -2.89
N SER A 24 -6.77 -40.70 -2.43
CA SER A 24 -6.89 -42.12 -2.05
C SER A 24 -7.32 -42.32 -0.58
N GLY A 25 -7.64 -41.24 0.14
CA GLY A 25 -8.10 -41.29 1.54
C GLY A 25 -6.98 -41.44 2.58
N GLY A 26 -5.73 -41.16 2.23
CA GLY A 26 -4.59 -41.23 3.14
C GLY A 26 -4.61 -40.12 4.19
N LYS A 27 -4.91 -40.46 5.44
CA LYS A 27 -5.05 -39.49 6.56
C LYS A 27 -3.88 -39.47 7.55
N THR A 28 -2.97 -40.45 7.46
CA THR A 28 -1.90 -40.63 8.45
C THR A 28 -0.53 -40.66 7.77
N LEU A 29 0.53 -40.33 8.54
CA LEU A 29 1.91 -40.36 8.06
C LEU A 29 2.40 -41.79 7.73
N LEU A 30 1.70 -42.81 8.23
CA LEU A 30 2.01 -44.22 7.96
C LEU A 30 1.96 -44.54 6.46
N VAL A 31 1.10 -43.85 5.68
CA VAL A 31 1.01 -44.01 4.23
C VAL A 31 2.35 -43.72 3.53
N GLY A 32 3.09 -42.72 4.03
CA GLY A 32 4.44 -42.41 3.53
C GLY A 32 5.43 -43.54 3.84
N GLY A 33 5.37 -44.11 5.05
CA GLY A 33 6.19 -45.25 5.44
C GLY A 33 5.97 -46.48 4.55
N PHE A 34 4.70 -46.85 4.31
CA PHE A 34 4.35 -47.93 3.38
C PHE A 34 4.81 -47.65 1.95
N SER A 35 4.67 -46.41 1.47
CA SER A 35 5.13 -46.01 0.15
C SER A 35 6.65 -46.15 0.00
N CYS A 36 7.42 -45.75 1.01
CA CYS A 36 8.87 -45.94 1.05
C CYS A 36 9.27 -47.41 1.05
N LEU A 37 8.58 -48.26 1.80
CA LEU A 37 8.84 -49.70 1.86
C LEU A 37 8.60 -50.36 0.49
N ILE A 38 7.45 -50.08 -0.15
CA ILE A 38 7.13 -50.59 -1.48
C ILE A 38 8.17 -50.13 -2.51
N LEU A 39 8.55 -48.84 -2.49
CA LEU A 39 9.58 -48.31 -3.38
C LEU A 39 10.92 -49.03 -3.18
N GLY A 40 11.30 -49.32 -1.94
CA GLY A 40 12.51 -50.10 -1.64
C GLY A 40 12.48 -51.51 -2.24
N ILE A 41 11.34 -52.21 -2.13
CA ILE A 41 11.15 -53.53 -2.75
C ILE A 41 11.27 -53.44 -4.28
N VAL A 42 10.62 -52.44 -4.89
CA VAL A 42 10.67 -52.23 -6.35
C VAL A 42 12.09 -51.99 -6.83
N ILE A 43 12.87 -51.18 -6.11
CA ILE A 43 14.27 -50.91 -6.48
C ILE A 43 15.14 -52.18 -6.34
N ILE A 44 14.97 -53.00 -5.30
CA ILE A 44 15.83 -54.18 -5.12
C ILE A 44 15.44 -55.31 -6.09
N ALA A 45 14.14 -55.57 -6.26
CA ALA A 45 13.66 -56.75 -6.98
C ALA A 45 13.34 -56.49 -8.46
N LEU A 46 12.81 -55.30 -8.81
CA LEU A 46 12.30 -55.01 -10.16
C LEU A 46 13.26 -54.16 -11.00
N THR A 47 14.40 -53.69 -10.47
CA THR A 47 15.38 -52.91 -11.24
C THR A 47 15.81 -53.55 -12.58
N PRO A 48 16.06 -54.87 -12.69
CA PRO A 48 16.44 -55.48 -13.97
C PRO A 48 15.39 -55.27 -15.08
N LEU A 49 14.11 -55.18 -14.74
CA LEU A 49 13.02 -54.95 -15.69
C LEU A 49 13.00 -53.50 -16.22
N PHE A 50 13.50 -52.54 -15.45
CA PHE A 50 13.50 -51.13 -15.82
C PHE A 50 14.74 -50.69 -16.61
N GLN A 51 15.77 -51.53 -16.73
CA GLN A 51 17.00 -51.18 -17.44
C GLN A 51 16.77 -50.91 -18.94
N THR A 52 15.78 -51.56 -19.55
CA THR A 52 15.46 -51.40 -20.98
C THR A 52 14.40 -50.34 -21.24
N LEU A 53 13.99 -49.57 -20.22
CA LEU A 53 12.90 -48.61 -20.35
C LEU A 53 13.30 -47.44 -21.28
N PRO A 54 12.53 -47.17 -22.34
CA PRO A 54 12.84 -46.07 -23.26
C PRO A 54 12.72 -44.69 -22.57
N MET A 55 13.68 -43.80 -22.84
CA MET A 55 13.66 -42.40 -22.35
C MET A 55 12.39 -41.64 -22.78
N ALA A 56 11.76 -42.03 -23.89
CA ALA A 56 10.51 -41.47 -24.37
C ALA A 56 9.35 -41.65 -23.37
N CYS A 57 9.26 -42.81 -22.71
CA CYS A 57 8.22 -43.06 -21.71
C CYS A 57 8.40 -42.16 -20.48
N LEU A 58 9.64 -41.95 -20.04
CA LEU A 58 9.97 -41.07 -18.92
C LEU A 58 9.65 -39.61 -19.24
N ALA A 59 10.02 -39.14 -20.43
CA ALA A 59 9.69 -37.78 -20.89
C ALA A 59 8.17 -37.56 -20.96
N ALA A 60 7.41 -38.53 -21.46
CA ALA A 60 5.94 -38.45 -21.50
C ALA A 60 5.32 -38.31 -20.10
N ILE A 61 5.81 -39.08 -19.12
CA ILE A 61 5.36 -38.97 -17.72
C ILE A 61 5.68 -37.58 -17.15
N ILE A 62 6.85 -37.01 -17.44
CA ILE A 62 7.22 -35.67 -16.99
C ILE A 62 6.28 -34.62 -17.60
N ILE A 63 6.03 -34.66 -18.92
CA ILE A 63 5.14 -33.71 -19.60
C ILE A 63 3.73 -33.76 -19.03
N VAL A 64 3.19 -34.96 -18.80
CA VAL A 64 1.84 -35.13 -18.23
C VAL A 64 1.77 -34.54 -16.81
N ASN A 65 2.80 -34.74 -15.99
CA ASN A 65 2.86 -34.15 -14.64
C ASN A 65 3.01 -32.62 -14.67
N LEU A 66 3.73 -32.08 -15.66
CA LEU A 66 3.94 -30.63 -15.81
C LEU A 66 2.80 -29.91 -16.53
N LYS A 67 1.84 -30.64 -17.13
CA LYS A 67 0.73 -30.06 -17.89
C LYS A 67 -0.03 -28.99 -17.11
N GLY A 68 -0.31 -29.23 -15.83
CA GLY A 68 -1.00 -28.27 -14.96
C GLY A 68 -0.21 -26.98 -14.74
N LEU A 69 1.11 -27.09 -14.56
CA LEU A 69 2.01 -25.95 -14.42
C LEU A 69 2.10 -25.15 -15.74
N LEU A 70 2.21 -25.83 -16.87
CA LEU A 70 2.31 -25.17 -18.19
C LEU A 70 1.03 -24.40 -18.56
N PHE A 71 -0.13 -24.84 -18.08
CA PHE A 71 -1.37 -24.08 -18.30
C PHE A 71 -1.37 -22.70 -17.63
N GLN A 72 -0.56 -22.48 -16.59
CA GLN A 72 -0.43 -21.18 -15.90
C GLN A 72 0.19 -20.09 -16.79
N ILE A 73 0.79 -20.44 -17.94
CA ILE A 73 1.23 -19.46 -18.94
C ILE A 73 0.06 -18.56 -19.39
N LYS A 74 -1.20 -19.06 -19.31
CA LYS A 74 -2.39 -18.28 -19.62
C LYS A 74 -2.66 -17.14 -18.62
N ASP A 75 -2.10 -17.22 -17.41
CA ASP A 75 -2.27 -16.20 -16.37
C ASP A 75 -1.62 -14.86 -16.78
N PHE A 76 -0.72 -14.88 -17.77
CA PHE A 76 -0.19 -13.70 -18.45
C PHE A 76 -1.27 -12.66 -18.80
N PHE A 77 -2.35 -13.11 -19.44
CA PHE A 77 -3.43 -12.21 -19.88
C PHE A 77 -4.28 -11.71 -18.71
N PHE A 78 -4.37 -12.50 -17.64
CA PHE A 78 -5.11 -12.15 -16.44
C PHE A 78 -4.42 -11.01 -15.69
N TYR A 79 -3.11 -11.14 -15.39
CA TYR A 79 -2.36 -10.10 -14.68
C TYR A 79 -2.27 -8.79 -15.44
N TYR A 80 -2.12 -8.84 -16.77
CA TYR A 80 -2.08 -7.65 -17.61
C TYR A 80 -3.34 -6.78 -17.48
N ARG A 81 -4.52 -7.39 -17.28
CA ARG A 81 -5.80 -6.67 -17.15
C ARG A 81 -6.03 -6.08 -15.76
N ILE A 82 -5.37 -6.61 -14.73
CA ILE A 82 -5.60 -6.21 -13.33
C ILE A 82 -4.63 -5.12 -12.90
N SER A 83 -3.33 -5.36 -13.05
CA SER A 83 -2.30 -4.47 -12.53
C SER A 83 -1.03 -4.56 -13.37
N THR A 84 -0.64 -3.44 -13.97
CA THR A 84 0.60 -3.33 -14.75
C THR A 84 1.84 -3.71 -13.92
N MET A 85 1.82 -3.45 -12.60
CA MET A 85 2.95 -3.79 -11.73
C MET A 85 3.06 -5.30 -11.50
N GLU A 86 1.94 -6.00 -11.32
CA GLU A 86 1.93 -7.47 -11.17
C GLU A 86 2.32 -8.15 -12.48
N TYR A 87 1.89 -7.58 -13.61
CA TYR A 87 2.32 -8.01 -14.93
C TYR A 87 3.84 -7.89 -15.13
N ILE A 88 4.44 -6.76 -14.73
CA ILE A 88 5.90 -6.57 -14.79
C ILE A 88 6.61 -7.62 -13.94
N LEU A 89 6.13 -7.86 -12.71
CA LEU A 89 6.70 -8.88 -11.82
C LEU A 89 6.67 -10.27 -12.48
N TRP A 90 5.54 -10.63 -13.07
CA TRP A 90 5.37 -11.93 -13.75
C TRP A 90 6.34 -12.08 -14.92
N ILE A 91 6.45 -11.07 -15.80
CA ILE A 91 7.36 -11.13 -16.95
C ILE A 91 8.81 -11.19 -16.51
N VAL A 92 9.21 -10.35 -15.56
CA VAL A 92 10.60 -10.29 -15.11
C VAL A 92 11.02 -11.63 -14.50
N THR A 93 10.19 -12.22 -13.63
CA THR A 93 10.49 -13.51 -13.01
C THR A 93 10.50 -14.67 -14.01
N PHE A 94 9.53 -14.70 -14.92
CA PHE A 94 9.45 -15.71 -15.98
C PHE A 94 10.65 -15.63 -16.94
N ALA A 95 10.96 -14.43 -17.45
CA ALA A 95 12.05 -14.22 -18.39
C ALA A 95 13.42 -14.52 -17.76
N THR A 96 13.65 -14.09 -16.51
CA THR A 96 14.92 -14.36 -15.82
C THR A 96 15.13 -15.84 -15.53
N THR A 97 14.07 -16.55 -15.13
CA THR A 97 14.13 -18.00 -14.88
C THR A 97 14.42 -18.80 -16.15
N ILE A 98 13.90 -18.37 -17.31
CA ILE A 98 14.11 -19.05 -18.59
C ILE A 98 15.46 -18.73 -19.23
N LEU A 99 15.90 -17.47 -19.15
CA LEU A 99 17.13 -17.02 -19.82
C LEU A 99 18.40 -17.31 -19.02
N PHE A 100 18.28 -17.40 -17.69
CA PHE A 100 19.39 -17.68 -16.79
C PHE A 100 19.14 -19.01 -16.08
N ASP A 101 18.77 -18.97 -14.81
CA ASP A 101 18.51 -20.13 -13.98
C ASP A 101 17.42 -19.82 -12.94
N VAL A 102 16.84 -20.88 -12.38
CA VAL A 102 15.79 -20.80 -11.35
C VAL A 102 16.27 -20.02 -10.11
N ASP A 103 17.52 -20.22 -9.70
CA ASP A 103 18.08 -19.55 -8.52
C ASP A 103 18.14 -18.04 -8.72
N ILE A 104 18.66 -17.59 -9.88
CA ILE A 104 18.74 -16.17 -10.23
C ILE A 104 17.33 -15.58 -10.38
N GLY A 105 16.42 -16.30 -11.04
CA GLY A 105 15.02 -15.89 -11.21
C GLY A 105 14.32 -15.64 -9.87
N LEU A 106 14.58 -16.49 -8.87
CA LEU A 106 14.05 -16.33 -7.52
C LEU A 106 14.58 -15.05 -6.83
N TYR A 107 15.91 -14.82 -6.89
CA TYR A 107 16.51 -13.61 -6.31
C TYR A 107 15.97 -12.34 -6.97
N VAL A 108 15.88 -12.32 -8.30
CA VAL A 108 15.35 -11.17 -9.05
C VAL A 108 13.87 -10.95 -8.71
N GLY A 109 13.08 -12.01 -8.60
CA GLY A 109 11.66 -11.91 -8.23
C GLY A 109 11.43 -11.31 -6.85
N LEU A 110 12.23 -11.73 -5.87
CA LEU A 110 12.19 -11.20 -4.51
C LEU A 110 12.55 -9.70 -4.50
N CYS A 111 13.66 -9.32 -5.13
CA CYS A 111 14.07 -7.91 -5.25
C CYS A 111 13.01 -7.06 -5.96
N THR A 112 12.44 -7.57 -7.04
CA THR A 112 11.42 -6.87 -7.84
C THR A 112 10.14 -6.66 -7.03
N THR A 113 9.72 -7.65 -6.23
CA THR A 113 8.55 -7.55 -5.36
C THR A 113 8.74 -6.48 -4.28
N PHE A 114 9.91 -6.45 -3.62
CA PHE A 114 10.23 -5.39 -2.66
C PHE A 114 10.25 -4.00 -3.30
N LEU A 115 10.83 -3.88 -4.49
CA LEU A 115 10.87 -2.62 -5.23
C LEU A 115 9.46 -2.14 -5.60
N ILE A 116 8.62 -3.01 -6.16
CA ILE A 116 7.24 -2.68 -6.53
C ILE A 116 6.44 -2.26 -5.29
N ASN A 117 6.55 -2.99 -4.18
CA ASN A 117 5.86 -2.65 -2.94
C ASN A 117 6.31 -1.27 -2.41
N THR A 118 7.61 -0.97 -2.50
CA THR A 118 8.16 0.33 -2.10
C THR A 118 7.65 1.46 -3.00
N ILE A 119 7.61 1.26 -4.32
CA ILE A 119 7.07 2.27 -5.26
C ILE A 119 5.58 2.52 -5.01
N ARG A 120 4.81 1.46 -4.72
CA ARG A 120 3.37 1.54 -4.45
C ARG A 120 3.06 2.39 -3.22
N THR A 121 3.87 2.27 -2.16
CA THR A 121 3.71 3.03 -0.91
C THR A 121 4.22 4.47 -0.98
N GLN A 122 5.07 4.81 -1.97
CA GLN A 122 5.58 6.16 -2.19
C GLN A 122 4.59 7.12 -2.85
N LYS A 123 3.66 6.61 -3.68
CA LYS A 123 2.68 7.42 -4.42
C LYS A 123 1.25 6.96 -4.15
N PRO A 124 0.80 6.97 -2.89
CA PRO A 124 -0.55 6.56 -2.54
C PRO A 124 -1.58 7.58 -3.03
N ARG A 125 -2.85 7.19 -2.95
CA ARG A 125 -3.95 8.08 -3.35
C ARG A 125 -4.10 9.21 -2.33
N PHE A 126 -4.13 10.44 -2.83
CA PHE A 126 -4.44 11.63 -2.05
C PHE A 126 -5.70 12.26 -2.64
N SER A 127 -6.79 12.22 -1.86
CA SER A 127 -8.13 12.54 -2.34
C SER A 127 -8.73 13.72 -1.59
N VAL A 128 -9.55 14.51 -2.29
CA VAL A 128 -10.44 15.48 -1.68
C VAL A 128 -11.77 14.79 -1.40
N LEU A 129 -12.25 14.93 -0.16
CA LEU A 129 -13.54 14.37 0.26
C LEU A 129 -14.65 15.42 0.17
N GLY A 130 -15.87 14.93 -0.05
CA GLY A 130 -17.11 15.70 0.04
C GLY A 130 -18.15 14.93 0.87
N GLN A 131 -19.13 15.65 1.41
CA GLN A 131 -20.25 15.08 2.16
C GLN A 131 -21.27 14.48 1.18
N VAL A 132 -21.78 13.28 1.48
CA VAL A 132 -22.82 12.64 0.65
C VAL A 132 -24.20 13.01 1.19
N GLY A 133 -24.91 13.89 0.49
CA GLY A 133 -26.22 14.41 0.92
C GLY A 133 -26.16 15.00 2.35
N ASP A 134 -27.21 14.78 3.14
CA ASP A 134 -27.30 15.22 4.55
C ASP A 134 -26.77 14.19 5.55
N THR A 135 -25.93 13.24 5.10
CA THR A 135 -25.38 12.18 5.95
C THR A 135 -24.03 12.56 6.55
N GLU A 136 -23.58 11.85 7.57
CA GLU A 136 -22.24 12.00 8.15
C GLU A 136 -21.13 11.31 7.33
N ILE A 137 -21.44 10.90 6.09
CA ILE A 137 -20.54 10.09 5.26
C ILE A 137 -19.74 11.00 4.32
N TYR A 138 -18.42 10.89 4.38
CA TYR A 138 -17.49 11.61 3.50
C TYR A 138 -16.85 10.66 2.49
N LYS A 139 -16.91 11.00 1.20
CA LYS A 139 -16.37 10.18 0.11
C LYS A 139 -15.59 11.03 -0.90
N THR A 140 -14.70 10.37 -1.63
CA THR A 140 -13.90 11.01 -2.68
C THR A 140 -14.79 11.53 -3.80
N ILE A 141 -14.73 12.84 -4.04
CA ILE A 141 -15.55 13.52 -5.06
C ILE A 141 -15.33 13.01 -6.49
N LYS A 142 -14.14 12.50 -6.80
CA LYS A 142 -13.82 11.92 -8.12
C LYS A 142 -14.51 10.58 -8.37
N VAL A 143 -14.88 9.86 -7.31
CA VAL A 143 -15.45 8.51 -7.40
C VAL A 143 -16.95 8.53 -7.12
N PHE A 144 -17.41 9.44 -6.24
CA PHE A 144 -18.81 9.55 -5.83
C PHE A 144 -19.38 10.91 -6.24
N PRO A 145 -20.14 11.00 -7.35
CA PRO A 145 -20.67 12.27 -7.85
C PRO A 145 -21.63 12.99 -6.91
N LEU A 146 -22.27 12.25 -5.99
CA LEU A 146 -23.17 12.80 -4.96
C LEU A 146 -22.42 13.52 -3.82
N ALA A 147 -21.09 13.40 -3.77
CA ALA A 147 -20.28 14.02 -2.72
C ALA A 147 -20.03 15.51 -3.01
N GLN A 148 -20.47 16.40 -2.11
CA GLN A 148 -20.37 17.84 -2.25
C GLN A 148 -19.29 18.43 -1.31
N GLN A 149 -18.54 19.41 -1.80
CA GLN A 149 -17.53 20.13 -1.00
C GLN A 149 -18.17 21.32 -0.29
N TYR A 150 -17.60 21.71 0.85
CA TYR A 150 -17.90 22.99 1.47
C TYR A 150 -17.05 24.11 0.88
N THR A 151 -17.58 25.32 0.85
CA THR A 151 -16.87 26.49 0.32
C THR A 151 -15.63 26.85 1.15
N ASN A 152 -15.77 26.89 2.48
CA ASN A 152 -14.71 27.37 3.39
C ASN A 152 -13.91 26.25 4.08
N ILE A 153 -14.28 24.99 3.87
CA ILE A 153 -13.68 23.82 4.53
C ILE A 153 -13.23 22.83 3.46
N LYS A 154 -11.91 22.55 3.44
CA LYS A 154 -11.33 21.53 2.56
C LYS A 154 -11.04 20.26 3.38
N ILE A 155 -11.57 19.12 2.93
CA ILE A 155 -11.31 17.82 3.58
C ILE A 155 -10.41 17.00 2.67
N LEU A 156 -9.27 16.57 3.20
CA LEU A 156 -8.26 15.79 2.48
C LEU A 156 -8.09 14.44 3.17
N ARG A 157 -7.94 13.38 2.38
CA ARG A 157 -7.63 12.03 2.87
C ARG A 157 -6.41 11.48 2.14
N PHE A 158 -5.43 11.04 2.92
CA PHE A 158 -4.24 10.35 2.44
C PHE A 158 -4.38 8.86 2.73
N ASP A 159 -4.53 8.05 1.68
CA ASP A 159 -4.84 6.62 1.79
C ASP A 159 -3.59 5.76 2.05
N GLU A 160 -2.71 6.18 2.96
CA GLU A 160 -1.50 5.45 3.37
C GLU A 160 -0.92 6.00 4.69
N SER A 161 0.00 5.27 5.31
CA SER A 161 0.83 5.76 6.41
C SER A 161 1.77 6.88 5.96
N LEU A 162 2.12 7.81 6.86
CA LEU A 162 2.99 8.96 6.51
C LEU A 162 4.40 8.80 7.08
N TYR A 163 5.40 8.65 6.21
CA TYR A 163 6.77 8.38 6.64
C TYR A 163 7.80 8.91 5.65
N ALA A 164 9.09 8.75 5.96
CA ALA A 164 10.19 9.36 5.20
C ALA A 164 10.13 9.12 3.67
N CYS A 165 9.73 7.92 3.22
CA CYS A 165 9.72 7.61 1.78
C CYS A 165 8.61 8.32 1.00
N ASN A 166 7.48 8.64 1.63
CA ASN A 166 6.35 9.27 0.95
C ASN A 166 6.08 10.72 1.40
N ALA A 167 6.78 11.21 2.41
CA ALA A 167 6.72 12.58 2.90
C ALA A 167 6.90 13.65 1.78
N PRO A 168 7.88 13.55 0.86
CA PRO A 168 8.00 14.53 -0.24
C PRO A 168 6.78 14.54 -1.18
N PHE A 169 6.24 13.36 -1.47
CA PHE A 169 5.03 13.22 -2.29
C PHE A 169 3.81 13.80 -1.56
N PHE A 170 3.64 13.46 -0.28
CA PHE A 170 2.57 13.98 0.58
C PHE A 170 2.60 15.51 0.56
N LYS A 171 3.74 16.14 0.84
CA LYS A 171 3.89 17.60 0.85
C LYS A 171 3.44 18.19 -0.46
N ARG A 172 4.04 17.75 -1.58
CA ARG A 172 3.72 18.29 -2.91
C ARG A 172 2.23 18.17 -3.23
N LYS A 173 1.64 17.00 -3.04
CA LYS A 173 0.23 16.76 -3.34
C LYS A 173 -0.71 17.48 -2.38
N PHE A 174 -0.36 17.59 -1.09
CA PHE A 174 -1.15 18.34 -0.12
C PHE A 174 -1.36 19.79 -0.56
N TYR A 175 -0.27 20.48 -0.93
CA TYR A 175 -0.33 21.86 -1.40
C TYR A 175 -1.00 22.00 -2.77
N GLU A 176 -0.80 21.05 -3.68
CA GLU A 176 -1.52 20.99 -4.96
C GLU A 176 -3.04 20.90 -4.76
N LEU A 177 -3.51 20.10 -3.80
CA LEU A 177 -4.95 19.89 -3.56
C LEU A 177 -5.66 21.06 -2.88
N ILE A 178 -4.92 21.95 -2.22
CA ILE A 178 -5.44 23.18 -1.61
C ILE A 178 -5.19 24.40 -2.50
N ASP A 179 -4.76 24.21 -3.75
CA ASP A 179 -4.46 25.25 -4.74
C ASP A 179 -3.41 26.27 -4.26
N ILE A 180 -2.45 25.84 -3.42
CA ILE A 180 -1.36 26.70 -2.92
C ILE A 180 -0.06 26.34 -3.64
N GLN A 181 0.58 27.34 -4.26
CA GLN A 181 1.89 27.16 -4.87
C GLN A 181 2.94 26.94 -3.77
N LEU A 182 3.59 25.78 -3.79
CA LEU A 182 4.76 25.52 -2.95
C LEU A 182 5.90 26.46 -3.35
N ARG A 183 6.62 27.00 -2.36
CA ARG A 183 8.01 27.41 -2.58
C ARG A 183 8.76 26.15 -2.98
N GLN A 184 9.20 26.05 -4.23
CA GLN A 184 10.17 25.04 -4.58
C GLN A 184 11.45 25.38 -3.80
N GLU A 185 11.92 24.46 -2.95
CA GLU A 185 13.32 24.49 -2.50
C GLU A 185 14.16 24.35 -3.78
N PRO A 186 14.97 25.35 -4.17
CA PRO A 186 15.73 25.27 -5.39
C PRO A 186 16.84 24.22 -5.19
N LEU A 187 16.85 23.19 -6.04
CA LEU A 187 18.08 22.48 -6.34
C LEU A 187 19.01 23.47 -7.06
N ILE A 188 19.91 24.08 -6.28
CA ILE A 188 21.05 24.90 -6.72
C ILE A 188 20.65 26.19 -7.47
N GLY A 189 20.69 27.30 -6.72
CA GLY A 189 21.06 28.64 -7.21
C GLY A 189 20.13 29.34 -8.20
N TYR A 190 19.14 30.09 -7.71
CA TYR A 190 18.81 31.45 -8.19
C TYR A 190 17.76 32.13 -7.29
N ASN A 191 17.66 33.45 -7.45
CA ASN A 191 17.18 34.47 -6.50
C ASN A 191 15.82 34.28 -5.79
N LYS A 192 15.79 34.74 -4.53
CA LYS A 192 14.59 35.10 -3.75
C LYS A 192 13.77 36.11 -4.55
N GLN A 193 12.69 35.68 -5.19
CA GLN A 193 11.63 36.59 -5.63
C GLN A 193 10.51 36.62 -4.60
N GLU A 194 10.10 37.85 -4.29
CA GLU A 194 9.15 38.20 -3.25
C GLU A 194 7.73 37.71 -3.54
N LEU A 195 7.00 37.54 -2.44
CA LEU A 195 5.69 36.95 -2.30
C LEU A 195 4.61 37.78 -3.02
N ASN A 196 3.96 37.22 -4.05
CA ASN A 196 2.67 37.75 -4.51
C ASN A 196 1.63 37.54 -3.40
N LYS A 197 1.30 38.62 -2.68
CA LYS A 197 0.37 38.66 -1.53
C LYS A 197 -1.11 38.48 -1.89
N ASN A 198 -1.46 38.36 -3.17
CA ASN A 198 -2.84 38.31 -3.65
C ASN A 198 -3.20 36.95 -4.29
N GLN A 199 -3.01 35.85 -3.56
CA GLN A 199 -3.80 34.65 -3.83
C GLN A 199 -5.03 34.69 -2.92
N ASP A 200 -6.22 34.78 -3.50
CA ASP A 200 -7.48 34.68 -2.77
C ASP A 200 -7.48 33.37 -1.96
N ILE A 201 -7.46 33.51 -0.63
CA ILE A 201 -7.51 32.36 0.28
C ILE A 201 -8.91 31.76 0.17
N LYS A 202 -9.02 30.71 -0.65
CA LYS A 202 -10.29 30.04 -0.95
C LYS A 202 -10.85 29.25 0.22
N TYR A 203 -10.00 28.85 1.17
CA TYR A 203 -10.35 27.96 2.28
C TYR A 203 -9.82 28.52 3.60
N LYS A 204 -10.69 28.65 4.60
CA LYS A 204 -10.31 29.04 5.97
C LYS A 204 -9.84 27.84 6.79
N TYR A 205 -10.42 26.68 6.53
CA TYR A 205 -10.19 25.45 7.29
C TYR A 205 -9.78 24.30 6.37
N VAL A 206 -8.76 23.55 6.81
CA VAL A 206 -8.34 22.30 6.18
C VAL A 206 -8.43 21.19 7.22
N ILE A 207 -9.13 20.10 6.89
CA ILE A 207 -9.23 18.90 7.72
C ILE A 207 -8.50 17.77 7.00
N LEU A 208 -7.50 17.21 7.66
CA LEU A 208 -6.82 15.99 7.20
C LEU A 208 -7.44 14.79 7.92
N ASP A 209 -8.18 13.99 7.17
CA ASP A 209 -8.69 12.70 7.63
C ASP A 209 -7.55 11.70 7.71
N CYS A 210 -7.19 11.35 8.95
CA CYS A 210 -6.13 10.43 9.29
C CYS A 210 -6.63 8.99 9.53
N SER A 211 -7.89 8.66 9.23
CA SER A 211 -8.41 7.30 9.38
C SER A 211 -7.56 6.22 8.67
N PRO A 212 -6.97 6.45 7.47
CA PRO A 212 -6.15 5.44 6.80
C PRO A 212 -4.70 5.39 7.28
N LEU A 213 -4.25 6.37 8.10
CA LEU A 213 -2.87 6.41 8.58
C LEU A 213 -2.70 5.35 9.67
N ASN A 214 -2.10 4.22 9.29
CA ASN A 214 -1.79 3.14 10.23
C ASN A 214 -0.60 3.49 11.12
N PHE A 215 0.44 4.12 10.56
CA PHE A 215 1.57 4.63 11.33
C PHE A 215 2.04 6.00 10.80
N ILE A 216 2.80 6.70 11.64
CA ILE A 216 3.52 7.92 11.26
C ILE A 216 4.93 7.86 11.87
N ASP A 217 5.96 8.21 11.11
CA ASP A 217 7.33 8.29 11.61
C ASP A 217 7.72 9.72 12.03
N THR A 218 8.95 9.89 12.51
CA THR A 218 9.44 11.20 12.96
C THR A 218 9.52 12.23 11.82
N VAL A 219 9.77 11.80 10.59
CA VAL A 219 9.81 12.68 9.41
C VAL A 219 8.40 13.13 9.04
N GLY A 220 7.43 12.21 9.08
CA GLY A 220 6.01 12.49 8.87
C GLY A 220 5.46 13.50 9.88
N VAL A 221 5.76 13.32 11.18
CA VAL A 221 5.31 14.29 12.21
C VAL A 221 5.94 15.66 12.00
N LYS A 222 7.26 15.72 11.72
CA LYS A 222 7.94 17.00 11.41
C LYS A 222 7.32 17.69 10.21
N LEU A 223 6.97 16.94 9.17
CA LEU A 223 6.29 17.47 7.99
C LEU A 223 4.91 18.04 8.32
N LEU A 224 4.11 17.36 9.15
CA LEU A 224 2.80 17.88 9.57
C LEU A 224 2.93 19.18 10.37
N ILE A 225 3.93 19.29 11.25
CA ILE A 225 4.23 20.52 11.99
C ILE A 225 4.64 21.64 11.04
N GLU A 226 5.48 21.34 10.05
CA GLU A 226 5.88 22.29 9.02
C GLU A 226 4.66 22.83 8.25
N ILE A 227 3.82 21.93 7.74
CA ILE A 227 2.59 22.28 7.01
C ILE A 227 1.65 23.11 7.89
N TYR A 228 1.46 22.71 9.15
CA TYR A 228 0.62 23.45 10.10
C TYR A 228 1.09 24.90 10.25
N ASN A 229 2.39 25.11 10.48
CA ASN A 229 2.97 26.44 10.65
C ASN A 229 2.86 27.28 9.38
N ASP A 230 3.06 26.67 8.22
CA ASP A 230 2.97 27.36 6.93
C ASP A 230 1.54 27.73 6.56
N LEU A 231 0.56 26.89 6.89
CA LEU A 231 -0.86 27.23 6.74
C LEU A 231 -1.28 28.33 7.72
N LYS A 232 -0.83 28.27 8.98
CA LYS A 232 -1.12 29.28 9.99
C LYS A 232 -0.64 30.67 9.58
N LYS A 233 0.56 30.78 8.99
CA LYS A 233 1.10 32.05 8.43
C LYS A 233 0.22 32.62 7.31
N ARG A 234 -0.53 31.77 6.62
CA ARG A 234 -1.45 32.14 5.54
C ARG A 234 -2.90 32.33 6.03
N GLY A 235 -3.15 32.30 7.34
CA GLY A 235 -4.49 32.43 7.90
C GLY A 235 -5.38 31.20 7.71
N ILE A 236 -4.81 30.05 7.32
CA ILE A 236 -5.51 28.78 7.11
C ILE A 236 -5.27 27.90 8.34
N LEU A 237 -6.33 27.34 8.91
CA LEU A 237 -6.25 26.47 10.08
C LEU A 237 -6.35 24.99 9.68
N LEU A 238 -5.30 24.22 10.02
CA LEU A 238 -5.24 22.77 9.80
C LEU A 238 -5.70 22.01 11.04
N TYR A 239 -6.59 21.04 10.83
CA TYR A 239 -7.07 20.09 11.83
C TYR A 239 -6.87 18.66 11.34
N LEU A 240 -6.68 17.73 12.28
CA LEU A 240 -6.63 16.30 12.02
C LEU A 240 -7.93 15.65 12.51
N SER A 241 -8.40 14.61 11.83
CA SER A 241 -9.50 13.77 12.31
C SER A 241 -9.13 12.29 12.29
N GLU A 242 -9.79 11.49 13.12
CA GLU A 242 -9.72 10.02 13.08
C GLU A 242 -8.30 9.42 13.22
N CYS A 243 -7.38 10.13 13.90
CA CYS A 243 -6.06 9.59 14.19
C CYS A 243 -6.15 8.35 15.09
N ARG A 244 -5.58 7.23 14.63
CA ARG A 244 -5.45 5.99 15.41
C ARG A 244 -4.58 6.18 16.66
N SER A 245 -4.70 5.28 17.62
CA SER A 245 -3.94 5.31 18.89
C SER A 245 -2.44 5.40 18.70
N ASP A 246 -1.87 4.60 17.80
CA ASP A 246 -0.42 4.56 17.57
C ASP A 246 0.08 5.87 16.95
N VAL A 247 -0.70 6.46 16.03
CA VAL A 247 -0.43 7.77 15.43
C VAL A 247 -0.48 8.86 16.50
N ARG A 248 -1.52 8.86 17.36
CA ARG A 248 -1.65 9.82 18.47
C ARG A 248 -0.46 9.73 19.42
N ARG A 249 -0.06 8.52 19.80
CA ARG A 249 1.11 8.29 20.67
C ARG A 249 2.38 8.89 20.07
N THR A 250 2.65 8.68 18.78
CA THR A 250 3.83 9.28 18.13
C THR A 250 3.74 10.80 18.04
N LEU A 251 2.55 11.36 17.82
CA LEU A 251 2.33 12.81 17.85
C LEU A 251 2.60 13.40 19.25
N GLU A 252 2.14 12.73 20.30
CA GLU A 252 2.38 13.12 21.70
C GLU A 252 3.88 13.12 22.02
N LEU A 253 4.59 12.04 21.70
CA LEU A 253 6.04 11.90 21.95
C LEU A 253 6.89 12.93 21.20
N MET A 254 6.38 13.48 20.10
CA MET A 254 7.07 14.49 19.27
C MET A 254 6.66 15.93 19.62
N ASN A 255 5.90 16.12 20.71
CA ASN A 255 5.33 17.38 21.19
C ASN A 255 4.49 18.10 20.11
N PHE A 256 3.72 17.34 19.32
CA PHE A 256 2.87 17.92 18.28
C PHE A 256 1.85 18.91 18.86
N TYR A 257 1.23 18.59 19.99
CA TYR A 257 0.19 19.42 20.62
C TYR A 257 0.71 20.70 21.25
N GLU A 258 2.00 20.75 21.63
CA GLU A 258 2.63 21.98 22.14
C GLU A 258 3.02 22.91 20.98
N LYS A 259 3.44 22.31 19.85
CA LYS A 259 3.85 23.02 18.64
C LYS A 259 2.66 23.46 17.78
N THR A 260 1.49 22.91 18.02
CA THR A 260 0.23 23.27 17.36
C THR A 260 -0.75 23.83 18.38
N ALA A 261 -1.84 24.47 17.95
CA ALA A 261 -2.84 24.95 18.89
C ALA A 261 -3.58 23.76 19.56
N PRO A 262 -3.92 23.86 20.86
CA PRO A 262 -4.79 22.88 21.51
C PRO A 262 -6.12 22.68 20.75
N GLY A 263 -6.63 21.46 20.70
CA GLY A 263 -7.88 21.13 20.01
C GLY A 263 -7.75 20.98 18.48
N THR A 264 -6.54 20.71 17.98
CA THR A 264 -6.28 20.46 16.54
C THR A 264 -6.72 19.08 16.06
N ILE A 265 -7.02 18.13 16.96
CA ILE A 265 -7.37 16.75 16.60
C ILE A 265 -8.80 16.42 17.05
N TYR A 266 -9.64 16.00 16.11
CA TYR A 266 -11.01 15.57 16.34
C TYR A 266 -11.14 14.05 16.28
N VAL A 267 -12.18 13.52 16.95
CA VAL A 267 -12.47 12.08 16.98
C VAL A 267 -12.95 11.59 15.62
N THR A 268 -13.91 12.28 15.01
CA THR A 268 -14.46 11.96 13.69
C THR A 268 -14.32 13.14 12.73
N THR A 269 -14.30 12.85 11.44
CA THR A 269 -14.32 13.89 10.39
C THR A 269 -15.59 14.73 10.47
N HIS A 270 -16.74 14.12 10.79
CA HIS A 270 -17.99 14.84 10.98
C HIS A 270 -17.92 15.84 12.15
N HIS A 271 -17.36 15.43 13.30
CA HIS A 271 -17.17 16.31 14.45
C HIS A 271 -16.29 17.51 14.09
N ALA A 272 -15.19 17.29 13.37
CA ALA A 272 -14.32 18.38 12.91
C ALA A 272 -15.09 19.38 12.03
N VAL A 273 -15.86 18.88 11.05
CA VAL A 273 -16.65 19.71 10.14
C VAL A 273 -17.69 20.53 10.89
N THR A 274 -18.46 19.92 11.78
CA THR A 274 -19.51 20.59 12.55
C THR A 274 -18.93 21.67 13.45
N ALA A 275 -17.78 21.42 14.09
CA ALA A 275 -17.08 22.43 14.88
C ALA A 275 -16.59 23.61 14.02
N MET A 276 -16.11 23.37 12.80
CA MET A 276 -15.68 24.44 11.89
C MET A 276 -16.86 25.23 11.32
N LYS A 277 -18.00 24.57 11.04
CA LYS A 277 -19.24 25.25 10.65
C LYS A 277 -19.73 26.19 11.74
N ALA A 278 -19.81 25.71 12.99
CA ALA A 278 -20.21 26.55 14.12
C ALA A 278 -19.29 27.77 14.31
N LYS A 279 -17.98 27.63 14.09
CA LYS A 279 -17.03 28.77 14.11
C LYS A 279 -17.30 29.77 12.98
N LEU A 280 -17.59 29.29 11.76
CA LEU A 280 -17.95 30.16 10.64
C LEU A 280 -19.24 30.94 10.90
N ASP A 281 -20.25 30.27 11.46
CA ASP A 281 -21.55 30.88 11.76
C ASP A 281 -21.42 31.97 12.83
N ASN A 282 -20.61 31.72 13.88
CA ASN A 282 -20.33 32.72 14.91
C ASN A 282 -19.57 33.94 14.34
N ASP A 283 -18.59 33.72 13.47
CA ASP A 283 -17.85 34.82 12.82
C ASP A 283 -18.80 35.69 11.97
N LEU A 284 -19.73 35.07 11.25
CA LEU A 284 -20.76 35.76 10.45
C LEU A 284 -21.73 36.56 11.32
N GLN A 285 -22.16 36.02 12.47
CA GLN A 285 -23.03 36.74 13.40
C GLN A 285 -22.35 37.97 14.00
N ILE A 286 -21.08 37.87 14.38
CA ILE A 286 -20.29 38.99 14.92
C ILE A 286 -20.14 40.08 13.85
N LEU A 287 -19.80 39.70 12.62
CA LEU A 287 -19.69 40.64 11.49
C LEU A 287 -21.00 41.40 11.26
N ASN A 288 -22.13 40.70 11.21
CA ASN A 288 -23.45 41.31 11.01
C ASN A 288 -23.88 42.23 12.15
N THR A 289 -23.43 41.96 13.38
CA THR A 289 -23.70 42.83 14.54
C THR A 289 -22.90 44.12 14.47
N ILE A 290 -21.67 44.08 13.95
CA ILE A 290 -20.80 45.25 13.80
C ILE A 290 -21.25 46.16 12.66
N THR A 291 -21.79 45.61 11.56
CA THR A 291 -22.31 46.42 10.43
C THR A 291 -23.68 47.05 10.69
N GLN A 292 -24.39 46.68 11.77
CA GLN A 292 -25.67 47.30 12.16
C GLN A 292 -25.54 48.43 13.20
N ILE A 293 -24.31 48.77 13.59
CA ILE A 293 -23.96 49.94 14.43
C ILE A 293 -23.32 51.01 13.55
#